data_AF-A0A372LRJ0-F1
#
_entry.id   AF-A0A372LRJ0-F1
#
_cell.length_a   1.000
_cell.length_b   1.000
_cell.length_c   1.000
_cell.angle_alpha   90.00
_cell.angle_beta   90.00
_cell.angle_gamma   90.00
#
_symmetry.space_group_name_H-M   'P 1'
#
loop_
_entity.id
_entity.type
_entity.pdbx_description
1 polymer ?
#
loop_
_entity_poly.entity_id
_entity_poly.type
_entity_poly.pdbx_seq_one_letter_code
_entity_poly.pdbx_strand_id
1 'polypeptide(L)'
;MRSNFGKYDVPPTLQRLIDLQHVLVDPELVYLGLNFYPSLANYRYFNTPCDVVVFGNMGVDGVHYGFLTDFGTVTDLEAAPIVCVCPMDFERPTRIVANNLTEFLRVNLTDSALFYNKFDSDGNYLAAREQWVEEASNSPYQPSENDKLVLERVTKFLMENLKFPIIDNAYLYVQNVDQERQKNVTIQTEDGLGVTTPLLKGEKYIPFPIQKHAEPDLKLFKEYLYSAPVASRLALFREIQLNYVLQDHQELHGIVIEAMINMDLADEAKRLSEDI
;
A
#
# COMPACT_ATOMS: atom_id res chain seq x y z
N MET A 1 -17.00 -12.39 -5.47
CA MET A 1 -16.05 -11.28 -5.70
C MET A 1 -16.42 -10.05 -4.85
N ARG A 2 -16.30 -10.16 -3.51
CA ARG A 2 -16.42 -9.04 -2.55
C ARG A 2 -15.42 -9.19 -1.38
N SER A 3 -14.40 -10.05 -1.50
CA SER A 3 -13.55 -10.35 -0.32
C SER A 3 -12.63 -9.18 0.03
N ASN A 4 -11.89 -8.65 -0.93
CA ASN A 4 -10.89 -7.60 -0.69
C ASN A 4 -11.51 -6.24 -0.29
N PHE A 5 -12.55 -5.78 -1.00
CA PHE A 5 -13.14 -4.46 -0.75
C PHE A 5 -14.05 -4.39 0.48
N GLY A 6 -14.50 -5.53 1.02
CA GLY A 6 -15.33 -5.55 2.24
C GLY A 6 -16.59 -4.67 2.10
N LYS A 7 -16.75 -3.72 3.03
CA LYS A 7 -17.83 -2.71 3.04
C LYS A 7 -17.67 -1.57 2.02
N TYR A 8 -16.51 -1.41 1.41
CA TYR A 8 -16.23 -0.28 0.53
C TYR A 8 -16.79 -0.46 -0.87
N ASP A 9 -17.31 0.62 -1.43
CA ASP A 9 -17.58 0.71 -2.85
C ASP A 9 -16.26 0.78 -3.63
N VAL A 10 -16.27 0.25 -4.86
CA VAL A 10 -15.13 0.39 -5.77
C VAL A 10 -15.02 1.86 -6.19
N PRO A 11 -13.85 2.51 -6.00
CA PRO A 11 -13.64 3.90 -6.41
C PRO A 11 -14.01 4.12 -7.89
N PRO A 12 -14.83 5.13 -8.23
CA PRO A 12 -15.13 5.48 -9.62
C PRO A 12 -13.90 5.66 -10.52
N THR A 13 -12.81 6.20 -9.99
CA THR A 13 -11.52 6.36 -10.68
C THR A 13 -10.91 4.99 -10.98
N LEU A 14 -10.94 4.05 -10.03
CA LEU A 14 -10.46 2.68 -10.25
C LEU A 14 -11.34 1.93 -11.25
N GLN A 15 -12.67 2.04 -11.13
CA GLN A 15 -13.60 1.44 -12.08
C GLN A 15 -13.34 1.99 -13.49
N ARG A 16 -13.10 3.30 -13.62
CA ARG A 16 -12.77 3.93 -14.89
C ARG A 16 -11.47 3.38 -15.48
N LEU A 17 -10.44 3.15 -14.67
CA LEU A 17 -9.20 2.52 -15.14
C LEU A 17 -9.44 1.12 -15.69
N ILE A 18 -10.23 0.31 -14.99
CA ILE A 18 -10.60 -1.04 -15.41
C ILE A 18 -11.43 -1.01 -16.71
N ASP A 19 -12.37 -0.07 -16.82
CA ASP A 19 -13.14 0.11 -18.05
C ASP A 19 -12.24 0.49 -19.23
N LEU A 20 -11.25 1.36 -19.01
CA LEU A 20 -10.27 1.75 -20.03
C LEU A 20 -9.36 0.58 -20.43
N GLN A 21 -9.03 -0.32 -19.49
CA GLN A 21 -8.29 -1.55 -19.81
C GLN A 21 -9.07 -2.44 -20.78
N HIS A 22 -10.39 -2.60 -20.59
CA HIS A 22 -11.21 -3.37 -21.52
C HIS A 22 -11.28 -2.74 -22.92
N VAL A 23 -11.18 -1.41 -23.03
CA VAL A 23 -11.13 -0.71 -24.33
C VAL A 23 -9.81 -0.94 -25.07
N LEU A 24 -8.70 -1.09 -24.35
CA LEU A 24 -7.38 -1.33 -24.93
C LEU A 24 -7.19 -2.78 -25.41
N VAL A 25 -8.09 -3.70 -25.02
CA VAL A 25 -8.18 -5.13 -25.42
C VAL A 25 -6.99 -6.00 -24.98
N ASP A 26 -5.79 -5.43 -24.92
CA ASP A 26 -4.57 -6.08 -24.47
C ASP A 26 -4.11 -5.51 -23.11
N PRO A 27 -4.12 -6.33 -22.03
CA PRO A 27 -3.63 -5.95 -20.71
C PRO A 27 -2.17 -5.46 -20.70
N GLU A 28 -1.33 -5.95 -21.61
CA GLU A 28 0.08 -5.54 -21.67
C GLU A 28 0.20 -4.07 -22.10
N LEU A 29 -0.73 -3.58 -22.93
CA LEU A 29 -0.78 -2.16 -23.29
C LEU A 29 -1.09 -1.27 -22.09
N VAL A 30 -1.93 -1.75 -21.17
CA VAL A 30 -2.24 -1.04 -19.93
C VAL A 30 -1.04 -1.02 -19.01
N TYR A 31 -0.35 -2.15 -18.87
CA TYR A 31 0.87 -2.22 -18.09
C TYR A 31 1.96 -1.31 -18.67
N LEU A 32 2.13 -1.25 -19.99
CA LEU A 32 3.08 -0.33 -20.62
C LEU A 32 2.76 1.14 -20.27
N GLY A 33 1.48 1.53 -20.25
CA GLY A 33 1.08 2.90 -19.93
C GLY A 33 1.04 3.23 -18.44
N LEU A 34 0.73 2.25 -17.57
CA LEU A 34 0.52 2.46 -16.15
C LEU A 34 1.61 1.86 -15.26
N ASN A 35 2.55 1.06 -15.76
CA ASN A 35 3.53 0.33 -14.93
C ASN A 35 2.92 -0.59 -13.84
N PHE A 36 1.62 -0.89 -13.92
CA PHE A 36 0.93 -1.83 -13.03
C PHE A 36 -0.38 -2.32 -13.66
N TYR A 37 -0.87 -3.46 -13.16
CA TYR A 37 -2.17 -4.03 -13.52
C TYR A 37 -3.22 -3.62 -12.47
N PRO A 38 -4.27 -2.86 -12.84
CA PRO A 38 -5.41 -2.66 -11.95
C PRO A 38 -6.14 -4.00 -11.76
N SER A 39 -6.57 -4.28 -10.53
CA SER A 39 -7.21 -5.53 -10.16
C SER A 39 -8.19 -5.34 -9.02
N LEU A 40 -9.35 -6.00 -9.13
CA LEU A 40 -10.31 -6.14 -8.02
C LEU A 40 -10.11 -7.45 -7.24
N ALA A 41 -9.19 -8.29 -7.70
CA ALA A 41 -8.87 -9.56 -7.05
C ALA A 41 -8.11 -9.32 -5.75
N ASN A 42 -8.15 -10.32 -4.87
CA ASN A 42 -7.34 -10.30 -3.66
C ASN A 42 -5.89 -10.70 -4.02
N TYR A 43 -4.99 -9.71 -4.10
CA TYR A 43 -3.55 -9.92 -4.35
C TYR A 43 -2.78 -9.42 -3.14
N ARG A 44 -2.43 -10.32 -2.22
CA ARG A 44 -1.80 -9.97 -0.94
C ARG A 44 -0.61 -10.88 -0.69
N TYR A 45 0.35 -10.34 0.03
CA TYR A 45 1.46 -11.06 0.64
C TYR A 45 1.32 -11.04 2.16
N PHE A 46 2.04 -11.93 2.83
CA PHE A 46 2.02 -12.08 4.30
C PHE A 46 2.24 -10.76 5.08
N ASN A 47 3.00 -9.81 4.53
CA ASN A 47 3.29 -8.51 5.12
C ASN A 47 2.41 -7.37 4.57
N THR A 48 1.31 -7.69 3.90
CA THR A 48 0.32 -6.70 3.44
C THR A 48 -0.59 -6.34 4.61
N PRO A 49 -0.57 -5.09 5.11
CA PRO A 49 -1.36 -4.72 6.28
C PRO A 49 -2.86 -5.01 6.08
N CYS A 50 -3.52 -5.54 7.11
CA CYS A 50 -4.93 -5.94 7.06
C CYS A 50 -5.88 -4.77 6.77
N ASP A 51 -5.46 -3.53 7.03
CA ASP A 51 -6.18 -2.31 6.73
C ASP A 51 -5.84 -1.68 5.36
N VAL A 52 -5.14 -2.42 4.49
CA VAL A 52 -4.90 -2.05 3.10
C VAL A 52 -5.84 -2.82 2.18
N VAL A 53 -6.58 -2.11 1.32
CA VAL A 53 -7.42 -2.67 0.24
C VAL A 53 -6.65 -2.62 -1.07
N VAL A 54 -6.19 -3.77 -1.57
CA VAL A 54 -5.33 -3.83 -2.75
C VAL A 54 -6.13 -3.50 -4.02
N PHE A 55 -5.56 -2.72 -4.93
CA PHE A 55 -6.21 -2.39 -6.21
C PHE A 55 -5.33 -2.57 -7.44
N GLY A 56 -4.05 -2.91 -7.26
CA GLY A 56 -3.18 -3.17 -8.40
C GLY A 56 -1.86 -3.78 -8.00
N ASN A 57 -1.17 -4.38 -8.96
CA ASN A 57 0.14 -5.01 -8.76
C ASN A 57 1.07 -4.78 -9.95
N MET A 58 2.37 -4.79 -9.71
CA MET A 58 3.38 -4.63 -10.76
C MET A 58 3.69 -5.96 -11.49
N GLY A 59 3.23 -7.09 -10.97
CA GLY A 59 3.53 -8.42 -11.52
C GLY A 59 4.97 -8.92 -11.28
N VAL A 60 5.83 -8.11 -10.65
CA VAL A 60 7.23 -8.44 -10.32
C VAL A 60 7.43 -8.34 -8.81
N ASP A 61 8.15 -9.31 -8.23
CA ASP A 61 8.56 -9.36 -6.81
C ASP A 61 7.43 -9.20 -5.78
N GLY A 62 6.19 -9.45 -6.20
CA GLY A 62 5.02 -9.27 -5.35
C GLY A 62 4.64 -7.82 -5.09
N VAL A 63 5.26 -6.84 -5.75
CA VAL A 63 5.00 -5.41 -5.50
C VAL A 63 3.57 -5.05 -5.88
N HIS A 64 2.85 -4.38 -4.97
CA HIS A 64 1.46 -4.02 -5.16
C HIS A 64 1.05 -2.72 -4.47
N TYR A 65 -0.11 -2.21 -4.86
CA TYR A 65 -0.67 -0.94 -4.39
C TYR A 65 -2.04 -1.15 -3.76
N GLY A 66 -2.30 -0.41 -2.68
CA GLY A 66 -3.58 -0.48 -2.01
C GLY A 66 -3.99 0.82 -1.33
N PHE A 67 -5.28 0.93 -1.05
CA PHE A 67 -5.86 2.02 -0.27
C PHE A 67 -5.66 1.76 1.21
N LEU A 68 -5.06 2.71 1.92
CA LEU A 68 -4.92 2.65 3.38
C LEU A 68 -6.23 3.12 4.03
N THR A 69 -6.90 2.21 4.72
CA THR A 69 -8.22 2.51 5.30
C THR A 69 -8.16 3.02 6.74
N ASP A 70 -6.98 2.97 7.36
CA ASP A 70 -6.78 3.29 8.78
C ASP A 70 -7.81 2.58 9.67
N PHE A 71 -7.89 1.26 9.51
CA PHE A 71 -8.80 0.38 10.25
C PHE A 71 -10.26 0.84 10.20
N GLY A 72 -10.72 1.24 9.02
CA GLY A 72 -12.11 1.65 8.83
C GLY A 72 -12.41 3.13 9.04
N THR A 73 -11.40 3.93 9.39
CA THR A 73 -11.57 5.38 9.62
C THR A 73 -11.81 6.13 8.31
N VAL A 74 -11.18 5.71 7.21
CA VAL A 74 -11.46 6.22 5.88
C VAL A 74 -12.75 5.59 5.38
N THR A 75 -13.76 6.41 5.06
CA THR A 75 -15.07 5.92 4.61
C THR A 75 -15.21 5.84 3.09
N ASP A 76 -14.36 6.58 2.36
CA ASP A 76 -14.37 6.65 0.90
C ASP A 76 -12.96 6.37 0.36
N LEU A 77 -12.83 5.32 -0.43
CA LEU A 77 -11.57 4.89 -1.01
C LEU A 77 -11.04 5.86 -2.09
N GLU A 78 -11.87 6.75 -2.66
CA GLU A 78 -11.38 7.84 -3.51
C GLU A 78 -10.51 8.85 -2.74
N ALA A 79 -10.70 8.95 -1.42
CA ALA A 79 -9.95 9.86 -0.55
C ALA A 79 -8.87 9.14 0.28
N ALA A 80 -8.71 7.82 0.12
CA ALA A 80 -7.78 7.02 0.90
C ALA A 80 -6.33 7.21 0.42
N PRO A 81 -5.35 7.36 1.33
CA PRO A 81 -3.94 7.33 0.98
C PRO A 81 -3.57 6.05 0.25
N ILE A 82 -2.64 6.14 -0.70
CA ILE A 82 -2.14 4.98 -1.44
C ILE A 82 -0.85 4.50 -0.82
N VAL A 83 -0.80 3.20 -0.55
CA VAL A 83 0.38 2.50 -0.06
C VAL A 83 0.96 1.65 -1.19
N CYS A 84 2.28 1.74 -1.37
CA CYS A 84 3.09 0.78 -2.10
C CYS A 84 3.59 -0.26 -1.10
N VAL A 85 3.37 -1.54 -1.41
CA VAL A 85 3.88 -2.67 -0.65
C VAL A 85 4.92 -3.39 -1.51
N CYS A 86 6.14 -3.49 -1.00
CA CYS A 86 7.27 -4.19 -1.60
C CYS A 86 7.64 -5.37 -0.68
N PRO A 87 7.07 -6.57 -0.88
CA PRO A 87 7.26 -7.69 0.04
C PRO A 87 8.72 -8.10 0.23
N MET A 88 9.56 -7.85 -0.79
CA MET A 88 10.99 -8.18 -0.79
C MET A 88 11.87 -7.10 -0.12
N ASP A 89 11.33 -5.93 0.25
CA ASP A 89 12.00 -4.96 1.13
C ASP A 89 11.73 -5.37 2.59
N PHE A 90 12.56 -6.27 3.11
CA PHE A 90 12.37 -6.83 4.46
C PHE A 90 12.56 -5.82 5.59
N GLU A 91 13.17 -4.67 5.33
CA GLU A 91 13.39 -3.63 6.35
C GLU A 91 12.19 -2.68 6.43
N ARG A 92 11.65 -2.26 5.28
CA ARG A 92 10.48 -1.36 5.24
C ARG A 92 9.58 -1.74 4.06
N PRO A 93 8.75 -2.80 4.20
CA PRO A 93 7.98 -3.33 3.08
C PRO A 93 6.84 -2.44 2.64
N THR A 94 6.52 -1.36 3.37
CA THR A 94 5.40 -0.49 3.03
C THR A 94 5.79 0.98 3.00
N ARG A 95 5.19 1.74 2.09
CA ARG A 95 5.41 3.19 1.92
C ARG A 95 4.13 3.87 1.47
N ILE A 96 3.81 5.02 2.06
CA ILE A 96 2.74 5.87 1.52
C ILE A 96 3.31 6.66 0.35
N VAL A 97 2.63 6.59 -0.79
CA VAL A 97 3.12 7.14 -2.06
C VAL A 97 2.22 8.23 -2.65
N ALA A 98 0.98 8.35 -2.18
CA ALA A 98 0.09 9.44 -2.54
C ALA A 98 -1.06 9.61 -1.53
N ASN A 99 -1.72 10.77 -1.53
CA ASN A 99 -2.91 11.00 -0.70
C ASN A 99 -4.18 10.34 -1.23
N ASN A 100 -4.24 10.02 -2.53
CA ASN A 100 -5.38 9.38 -3.17
C ASN A 100 -4.99 8.77 -4.53
N LEU A 101 -5.91 8.03 -5.15
CA LEU A 101 -5.69 7.34 -6.41
C LEU A 101 -5.35 8.30 -7.57
N THR A 102 -5.98 9.47 -7.64
CA THR A 102 -5.73 10.40 -8.76
C THR A 102 -4.32 11.01 -8.69
N GLU A 103 -3.85 11.33 -7.49
CA GLU A 103 -2.49 11.81 -7.25
C GLU A 103 -1.46 10.68 -7.46
N PHE A 104 -1.76 9.46 -7.02
CA PHE A 104 -0.94 8.29 -7.31
C PHE A 104 -0.73 8.10 -8.81
N LEU A 105 -1.82 8.10 -9.60
CA LEU A 105 -1.72 7.93 -11.05
C LEU A 105 -0.90 9.05 -11.70
N ARG A 106 -1.02 10.29 -11.20
CA ARG A 106 -0.23 11.42 -11.70
C ARG A 106 1.26 11.21 -11.45
N VAL A 107 1.65 10.78 -10.25
CA VAL A 107 3.06 10.47 -9.94
C VAL A 107 3.53 9.27 -10.76
N ASN A 108 2.73 8.22 -10.83
CA ASN A 108 3.04 6.99 -11.54
C ASN A 108 3.30 7.20 -13.04
N LEU A 109 2.53 8.08 -13.69
CA LEU A 109 2.73 8.49 -15.09
C LEU A 109 3.91 9.44 -15.29
N THR A 110 4.40 10.06 -14.22
CA THR A 110 5.55 10.98 -14.27
C THR A 110 6.85 10.24 -13.99
N ASP A 111 6.90 9.48 -12.90
CA ASP A 111 8.05 8.71 -12.44
C ASP A 111 7.63 7.68 -11.37
N SER A 112 7.23 6.48 -11.80
CA SER A 112 6.84 5.38 -10.90
C SER A 112 8.00 4.83 -10.07
N ALA A 113 9.26 5.12 -10.44
CA ALA A 113 10.43 4.64 -9.72
C ALA A 113 10.52 5.19 -8.29
N LEU A 114 9.87 6.33 -8.03
CA LEU A 114 9.74 6.95 -6.70
C LEU A 114 8.97 6.10 -5.69
N PHE A 115 8.19 5.11 -6.13
CA PHE A 115 7.38 4.29 -5.22
C PHE A 115 8.17 3.19 -4.52
N TYR A 116 9.22 2.68 -5.17
CA TYR A 116 10.03 1.56 -4.68
C TYR A 116 11.48 1.94 -4.43
N ASN A 117 11.98 3.05 -4.98
CA ASN A 117 13.30 3.59 -4.63
C ASN A 117 13.20 4.70 -3.58
N LYS A 118 14.16 4.71 -2.65
CA LYS A 118 14.28 5.77 -1.64
C LYS A 118 15.52 6.61 -1.95
N PHE A 119 15.35 7.93 -1.86
CA PHE A 119 16.44 8.88 -2.07
C PHE A 119 16.56 9.81 -0.89
N ASP A 120 17.77 9.94 -0.35
CA ASP A 120 18.06 10.81 0.79
C ASP A 120 18.03 12.30 0.42
N SER A 121 18.16 12.63 -0.86
CA SER A 121 18.12 13.99 -1.36
C SER A 121 17.64 14.05 -2.82
N ASP A 122 17.20 15.24 -3.24
CA ASP A 122 16.89 15.54 -4.65
C ASP A 122 18.12 15.29 -5.55
N GLY A 123 19.32 15.60 -5.07
CA GLY A 123 20.57 15.32 -5.79
C GLY A 123 20.79 13.83 -6.04
N ASN A 124 20.51 12.97 -5.04
CA ASN A 124 20.63 11.51 -5.19
C ASN A 124 19.59 10.98 -6.17
N TYR A 125 18.37 11.52 -6.14
CA TYR A 125 17.31 11.19 -7.08
C TYR A 125 17.68 11.56 -8.52
N LEU A 126 18.16 12.78 -8.75
CA LEU A 126 18.58 13.25 -10.07
C LEU A 126 19.74 12.42 -10.62
N ALA A 127 20.75 12.12 -9.78
CA ALA A 127 21.89 11.29 -10.17
C ALA A 127 21.46 9.87 -10.55
N ALA A 128 20.55 9.25 -9.78
CA ALA A 128 20.01 7.93 -10.12
C ALA A 128 19.23 7.94 -11.43
N ARG A 129 18.45 8.99 -11.69
CA ARG A 129 17.74 9.15 -12.96
C ARG A 129 18.67 9.28 -14.15
N GLU A 130 19.73 10.07 -14.03
CA GLU A 130 20.75 10.20 -15.07
C GLU A 130 21.40 8.83 -15.35
N GLN A 131 21.74 8.10 -14.29
CA GLN A 131 22.29 6.75 -14.42
C GLN A 131 21.32 5.78 -15.11
N TRP A 132 20.03 5.76 -14.73
CA TRP A 132 19.05 4.88 -15.37
C TRP A 132 18.82 5.22 -16.85
N VAL A 133 18.86 6.51 -17.22
CA VAL A 133 18.79 6.93 -18.61
C VAL A 133 20.01 6.42 -19.39
N GLU A 134 21.21 6.53 -18.81
CA GLU A 134 22.43 6.01 -19.41
C GLU A 134 22.37 4.48 -19.56
N GLU A 135 21.97 3.76 -18.51
CA GLU A 135 21.81 2.30 -18.53
C GLU A 135 20.77 1.85 -19.58
N ALA A 136 19.62 2.51 -19.65
CA ALA A 136 18.61 2.24 -20.68
C ALA A 136 19.16 2.51 -22.09
N SER A 137 19.94 3.58 -22.28
CA SER A 137 20.57 3.92 -23.56
C SER A 137 21.66 2.92 -24.01
N ASN A 138 22.21 2.15 -23.07
CA ASN A 138 23.23 1.13 -23.31
C ASN A 138 22.70 -0.31 -23.23
N SER A 139 21.42 -0.49 -22.87
CA SER A 139 20.80 -1.81 -22.73
C SER A 139 20.66 -2.51 -24.09
N PRO A 140 20.91 -3.83 -24.19
CA PRO A 140 20.59 -4.60 -25.39
C PRO A 140 19.07 -4.81 -25.59
N TYR A 141 18.25 -4.45 -24.59
CA TYR A 141 16.79 -4.62 -24.58
C TYR A 141 16.06 -3.28 -24.72
N GLN A 142 16.56 -2.38 -25.58
CA GLN A 142 15.87 -1.11 -25.80
C GLN A 142 14.45 -1.32 -26.36
N PRO A 143 13.47 -0.51 -25.93
CA PRO A 143 12.17 -0.51 -26.56
C PRO A 143 12.31 -0.21 -28.05
N SER A 144 11.59 -0.97 -28.88
CA SER A 144 11.51 -0.67 -30.30
C SER A 144 10.80 0.67 -30.52
N GLU A 145 10.96 1.27 -31.71
CA GLU A 145 10.22 2.49 -32.06
C GLU A 145 8.69 2.27 -32.01
N ASN A 146 8.22 1.05 -32.27
CA ASN A 146 6.82 0.70 -32.12
C ASN A 146 6.39 0.73 -30.65
N ASP A 147 7.21 0.22 -29.73
CA ASP A 147 6.91 0.22 -28.29
C ASP A 147 6.81 1.65 -27.74
N LYS A 148 7.69 2.54 -28.21
CA LYS A 148 7.64 3.97 -27.86
C LYS A 148 6.35 4.63 -28.35
N LEU A 149 5.96 4.40 -29.62
CA LEU A 149 4.72 4.94 -30.18
C LEU A 149 3.48 4.40 -29.47
N VAL A 150 3.50 3.12 -29.11
CA VAL A 150 2.43 2.49 -28.32
C VAL A 150 2.34 3.14 -26.94
N LEU A 151 3.47 3.29 -26.25
CA LEU A 151 3.55 3.94 -24.94
C LEU A 151 2.99 5.38 -25.00
N GLU A 152 3.44 6.19 -25.96
CA GLU A 152 2.95 7.56 -26.15
C GLU A 152 1.43 7.59 -26.38
N ARG A 153 0.91 6.68 -27.21
CA ARG A 153 -0.53 6.59 -27.50
C ARG A 153 -1.33 6.20 -26.26
N VAL A 154 -0.89 5.21 -25.49
CA VAL A 154 -1.58 4.77 -24.28
C VAL A 154 -1.55 5.86 -23.22
N THR A 155 -0.38 6.46 -22.96
CA THR A 155 -0.22 7.55 -22.00
C THR A 155 -1.12 8.73 -22.36
N LYS A 156 -1.14 9.15 -23.62
CA LYS A 156 -2.03 10.21 -24.10
C LYS A 156 -3.50 9.85 -23.91
N PHE A 157 -3.89 8.62 -24.28
CA PHE A 157 -5.25 8.14 -24.09
C PHE A 157 -5.69 8.17 -22.63
N LEU A 158 -4.83 7.75 -21.70
CA LEU A 158 -5.09 7.81 -20.27
C LEU A 158 -5.22 9.27 -19.78
N MET A 159 -4.31 10.15 -20.21
CA MET A 159 -4.34 11.59 -19.90
C MET A 159 -5.58 12.31 -20.39
N GLU A 160 -6.14 11.91 -21.52
CA GLU A 160 -7.38 12.49 -22.07
C GLU A 160 -8.65 11.96 -21.39
N ASN A 161 -8.59 10.76 -20.80
CA ASN A 161 -9.76 10.08 -20.23
C ASN A 161 -9.85 10.14 -18.69
N LEU A 162 -8.80 10.61 -18.03
CA LEU A 162 -8.70 10.71 -16.59
C LEU A 162 -8.39 12.15 -16.19
N LYS A 163 -8.94 12.57 -15.05
CA LYS A 163 -8.67 13.88 -14.48
C LYS A 163 -7.47 13.76 -13.56
N PHE A 164 -6.36 14.38 -13.96
CA PHE A 164 -5.14 14.39 -13.17
C PHE A 164 -4.92 15.74 -12.49
N PRO A 165 -4.48 15.74 -11.22
CA PRO A 165 -3.99 16.95 -10.58
C PRO A 165 -2.67 17.39 -11.21
N ILE A 166 -2.31 18.66 -11.00
CA ILE A 166 -0.99 19.18 -11.32
C ILE A 166 -0.06 18.81 -10.16
N ILE A 167 1.02 18.12 -10.47
CA ILE A 167 2.13 17.84 -9.56
C ILE A 167 3.40 18.31 -10.28
N ASP A 168 4.01 19.37 -9.75
CA ASP A 168 5.16 20.05 -10.38
C ASP A 168 6.46 19.27 -10.18
N ASN A 169 6.66 18.73 -8.98
CA ASN A 169 7.83 17.93 -8.63
C ASN A 169 7.37 16.65 -7.91
N ALA A 170 7.43 15.53 -8.63
CA ALA A 170 7.00 14.23 -8.13
C ALA A 170 7.81 13.75 -6.93
N TYR A 171 9.14 13.98 -6.92
CA TYR A 171 10.01 13.62 -5.81
C TYR A 171 9.62 14.37 -4.53
N LEU A 172 9.53 15.70 -4.59
CA LEU A 172 9.13 16.52 -3.44
C LEU A 172 7.71 16.18 -2.97
N TYR A 173 6.79 15.92 -3.91
CA TYR A 173 5.44 15.50 -3.57
C TYR A 173 5.43 14.21 -2.74
N VAL A 174 6.12 13.15 -3.16
CA VAL A 174 6.16 11.88 -2.42
C VAL A 174 6.78 12.07 -1.03
N GLN A 175 7.84 12.88 -0.91
CA GLN A 175 8.42 13.22 0.40
C GLN A 175 7.43 13.96 1.30
N ASN A 176 6.67 14.90 0.75
CA ASN A 176 5.68 15.68 1.52
C ASN A 176 4.53 14.79 1.99
N VAL A 177 4.05 13.85 1.17
CA VAL A 177 2.99 12.90 1.56
C VAL A 177 3.41 12.06 2.78
N ASP A 178 4.63 11.50 2.78
CA ASP A 178 5.14 10.76 3.94
C ASP A 178 5.26 11.68 5.17
N GLN A 179 5.81 12.89 5.02
CA GLN A 179 5.92 13.84 6.13
C GLN A 179 4.57 14.28 6.70
N GLU A 180 3.58 14.51 5.84
CA GLU A 180 2.21 14.84 6.25
C GLU A 180 1.56 13.68 6.98
N ARG A 181 1.77 12.44 6.51
CA ARG A 181 1.37 11.26 7.29
C ARG A 181 1.99 11.28 8.67
N GLN A 182 3.30 11.42 8.76
CA GLN A 182 4.01 11.29 10.05
C GLN A 182 3.57 12.33 11.08
N LYS A 183 3.08 13.50 10.65
CA LYS A 183 2.49 14.51 11.57
C LYS A 183 1.16 14.06 12.20
N ASN A 184 0.44 13.17 11.54
CA ASN A 184 -0.88 12.69 11.97
C ASN A 184 -0.81 11.34 12.70
N VAL A 185 0.34 10.67 12.68
CA VAL A 185 0.55 9.40 13.36
C VAL A 185 0.63 9.61 14.87
N THR A 186 -0.22 8.89 15.61
CA THR A 186 -0.22 8.84 17.08
C THR A 186 0.76 7.79 17.60
N ILE A 187 0.82 6.61 16.97
CA ILE A 187 1.74 5.52 17.31
C ILE A 187 2.51 5.11 16.07
N GLN A 188 3.84 5.18 16.14
CA GLN A 188 4.73 4.70 15.10
C GLN A 188 4.73 3.16 15.07
N THR A 189 4.66 2.59 13.87
CA THR A 189 4.72 1.15 13.61
C THR A 189 5.95 0.80 12.78
N GLU A 190 6.48 -0.40 12.92
CA GLU A 190 7.72 -0.84 12.25
C GLU A 190 7.57 -0.87 10.72
N ASP A 191 6.36 -1.10 10.20
CA ASP A 191 6.08 -1.05 8.77
C ASP A 191 6.21 0.37 8.16
N GLY A 192 6.25 1.40 9.01
CA GLY A 192 6.39 2.81 8.65
C GLY A 192 5.09 3.54 8.31
N LEU A 193 3.92 2.90 8.44
CA LEU A 193 2.62 3.52 8.13
C LEU A 193 2.03 4.30 9.32
N GLY A 194 2.25 3.82 10.54
CA GLY A 194 1.78 4.40 11.80
C GLY A 194 0.25 4.39 12.00
N VAL A 195 -0.20 4.35 13.25
CA VAL A 195 -1.62 4.42 13.62
C VAL A 195 -2.03 5.88 13.84
N THR A 196 -3.10 6.32 13.19
CA THR A 196 -3.66 7.68 13.31
C THR A 196 -4.71 7.82 14.39
N THR A 197 -5.30 6.70 14.85
CA THR A 197 -6.27 6.69 15.96
C THR A 197 -5.68 7.34 17.21
N PRO A 198 -6.32 8.37 17.78
CA PRO A 198 -5.77 9.08 18.92
C PRO A 198 -5.87 8.24 20.20
N LEU A 199 -4.93 8.45 21.12
CA LEU A 199 -5.05 7.99 22.49
C LEU A 199 -6.05 8.88 23.24
N LEU A 200 -6.94 8.27 24.03
CA LEU A 200 -7.87 9.02 24.86
C LEU A 200 -7.13 9.72 26.00
N LYS A 201 -7.79 10.70 26.63
CA LYS A 201 -7.19 11.50 27.70
C LYS A 201 -6.74 10.59 28.86
N GLY A 202 -5.43 10.58 29.11
CA GLY A 202 -4.81 9.79 30.18
C GLY A 202 -4.33 8.41 29.74
N GLU A 203 -4.68 7.96 28.54
CA GLU A 203 -4.10 6.77 27.93
C GLU A 203 -2.66 7.02 27.50
N LYS A 204 -1.87 5.95 27.47
CA LYS A 204 -0.52 5.94 26.93
C LYS A 204 -0.38 4.76 25.99
N TYR A 205 0.49 4.88 25.00
CA TYR A 205 0.89 3.73 24.21
C TYR A 205 1.52 2.67 25.13
N ILE A 206 1.09 1.42 24.96
CA ILE A 206 1.64 0.26 25.66
C ILE A 206 2.13 -0.67 24.56
N PRO A 207 3.43 -0.77 24.28
CA PRO A 207 3.92 -1.73 23.28
C PRO A 207 3.74 -3.15 23.79
N PHE A 208 3.29 -4.06 22.92
CA PHE A 208 3.36 -5.49 23.18
C PHE A 208 4.60 -6.05 22.46
N PRO A 209 5.50 -6.78 23.15
CA PRO A 209 6.70 -7.30 22.53
C PRO A 209 6.33 -8.39 21.53
N ILE A 210 6.50 -8.08 20.24
CA ILE A 210 6.48 -9.05 19.16
C ILE A 210 7.91 -9.28 18.70
N GLN A 211 8.32 -10.53 18.62
CA GLN A 211 9.63 -10.90 18.11
C GLN A 211 9.46 -11.95 17.03
N LYS A 212 10.19 -11.77 15.93
CA LYS A 212 10.31 -12.76 14.89
C LYS A 212 10.79 -14.09 15.49
N HIS A 213 10.03 -15.17 15.28
CA HIS A 213 10.33 -16.52 15.77
C HIS A 213 10.16 -16.77 17.28
N ALA A 214 9.50 -15.87 18.02
CA ALA A 214 9.12 -16.14 19.41
C ALA A 214 7.60 -16.28 19.54
N GLU A 215 7.15 -17.35 20.19
CA GLU A 215 5.75 -17.51 20.55
C GLU A 215 5.40 -16.54 21.69
N PRO A 216 4.41 -15.65 21.51
CA PRO A 216 3.94 -14.82 22.60
C PRO A 216 3.19 -15.67 23.62
N ASP A 217 3.28 -15.31 24.90
CA ASP A 217 2.40 -15.88 25.92
C ASP A 217 0.94 -15.56 25.58
N LEU A 218 0.17 -16.58 25.18
CA LEU A 218 -1.21 -16.42 24.71
C LEU A 218 -2.13 -15.81 25.78
N LYS A 219 -1.85 -16.03 27.07
CA LYS A 219 -2.63 -15.45 28.16
C LYS A 219 -2.37 -13.94 28.25
N LEU A 220 -1.09 -13.54 28.25
CA LEU A 220 -0.71 -12.12 28.25
C LEU A 220 -1.19 -11.41 26.97
N PHE A 221 -1.14 -12.10 25.84
CA PHE A 221 -1.61 -11.59 24.55
C PHE A 221 -3.12 -11.31 24.56
N LYS A 222 -3.93 -12.26 25.04
CA LYS A 222 -5.39 -12.07 25.21
C LYS A 222 -5.70 -10.92 26.17
N GLU A 223 -4.99 -10.85 27.30
CA GLU A 223 -5.16 -9.77 28.28
C GLU A 223 -4.83 -8.41 27.68
N TYR A 224 -3.77 -8.32 26.87
CA TYR A 224 -3.41 -7.10 26.15
C TYR A 224 -4.49 -6.70 25.14
N LEU A 225 -4.96 -7.63 24.29
CA LEU A 225 -6.00 -7.35 23.29
C LEU A 225 -7.35 -6.94 23.92
N TYR A 226 -7.59 -7.33 25.17
CA TYR A 226 -8.79 -6.93 25.91
C TYR A 226 -8.65 -5.56 26.58
N SER A 227 -7.48 -5.25 27.14
CA SER A 227 -7.31 -4.12 28.08
C SER A 227 -6.51 -2.93 27.54
N ALA A 228 -5.68 -3.12 26.51
CA ALA A 228 -4.84 -2.06 25.98
C ALA A 228 -5.68 -1.00 25.24
N PRO A 229 -5.22 0.26 25.20
CA PRO A 229 -5.86 1.31 24.41
C PRO A 229 -6.07 0.87 22.95
N VAL A 230 -7.16 1.32 22.33
CA VAL A 230 -7.51 0.97 20.94
C VAL A 230 -6.32 1.19 20.01
N ALA A 231 -5.69 2.37 20.07
CA ALA A 231 -4.55 2.71 19.22
C ALA A 231 -3.37 1.73 19.40
N SER A 232 -3.10 1.26 20.63
CA SER A 232 -2.04 0.29 20.91
C SER A 232 -2.36 -1.10 20.34
N ARG A 233 -3.64 -1.49 20.29
CA ARG A 233 -4.08 -2.76 19.70
C ARG A 233 -4.01 -2.72 18.18
N LEU A 234 -4.38 -1.60 17.56
CA LEU A 234 -4.22 -1.38 16.12
C LEU A 234 -2.75 -1.45 15.68
N ALA A 235 -1.84 -0.87 16.48
CA ALA A 235 -0.41 -0.97 16.23
C ALA A 235 0.05 -2.43 16.26
N LEU A 236 -0.35 -3.19 17.29
CA LEU A 236 -0.05 -4.61 17.40
C LEU A 236 -0.51 -5.43 16.18
N PHE A 237 -1.67 -5.14 15.59
CA PHE A 237 -2.13 -5.85 14.39
C PHE A 237 -1.21 -5.66 13.18
N ARG A 238 -0.54 -4.51 13.05
CA ARG A 238 0.48 -4.31 12.02
C ARG A 238 1.78 -5.01 12.38
N GLU A 239 2.24 -4.86 13.62
CA GLU A 239 3.50 -5.48 14.08
C GLU A 239 3.49 -7.01 13.92
N ILE A 240 2.36 -7.64 14.25
CA ILE A 240 2.23 -9.10 14.20
C ILE A 240 2.24 -9.64 12.76
N GLN A 241 1.69 -8.88 11.80
CA GLN A 241 1.74 -9.21 10.38
C GLN A 241 3.16 -9.05 9.82
N LEU A 242 3.81 -7.92 10.14
CA LEU A 242 5.17 -7.65 9.68
C LEU A 242 6.17 -8.73 10.16
N ASN A 243 6.02 -9.16 11.42
CA ASN A 243 6.93 -10.13 12.04
C ASN A 243 6.60 -11.60 11.72
N TYR A 244 5.64 -11.87 10.83
CA TYR A 244 5.27 -13.21 10.36
C TYR A 244 4.83 -14.18 11.47
N VAL A 245 4.35 -13.67 12.60
CA VAL A 245 4.05 -14.53 13.76
C VAL A 245 2.78 -15.36 13.54
N LEU A 246 1.85 -14.93 12.69
CA LEU A 246 0.56 -15.60 12.53
C LEU A 246 0.61 -16.91 11.74
N GLN A 247 1.54 -17.04 10.79
CA GLN A 247 1.57 -18.18 9.86
C GLN A 247 1.87 -19.51 10.56
N ASP A 248 2.67 -19.48 11.62
CA ASP A 248 3.11 -20.68 12.32
C ASP A 248 2.18 -21.04 13.52
N HIS A 249 1.18 -20.20 13.84
CA HIS A 249 0.42 -20.29 15.08
C HIS A 249 -1.09 -20.11 14.87
N GLN A 250 -1.78 -21.20 14.49
CA GLN A 250 -3.24 -21.18 14.23
C GLN A 250 -4.09 -20.69 15.42
N GLU A 251 -3.71 -21.03 16.66
CA GLU A 251 -4.43 -20.55 17.85
C GLU A 251 -4.29 -19.02 18.00
N LEU A 252 -3.08 -18.50 17.82
CA LEU A 252 -2.81 -17.06 17.85
C LEU A 252 -3.60 -16.32 16.78
N HIS A 253 -3.63 -16.87 15.56
CA HIS A 253 -4.44 -16.32 14.48
C HIS A 253 -5.92 -16.22 14.87
N GLY A 254 -6.51 -17.27 15.43
CA GLY A 254 -7.90 -17.25 15.90
C GLY A 254 -8.17 -16.16 16.94
N ILE A 255 -7.24 -15.95 17.88
CA ILE A 255 -7.33 -14.92 18.92
C ILE A 255 -7.32 -13.51 18.30
N VAL A 256 -6.44 -13.28 17.32
CA VAL A 256 -6.32 -12.00 16.63
C VAL A 256 -7.59 -11.68 15.86
N ILE A 257 -8.10 -12.65 15.09
CA ILE A 257 -9.36 -12.50 14.33
C ILE A 257 -10.54 -12.18 15.25
N GLU A 258 -10.69 -12.91 16.35
CA GLU A 258 -11.74 -12.64 17.34
C GLU A 258 -11.63 -11.24 17.95
N ALA A 259 -10.41 -10.82 18.30
CA ALA A 259 -10.18 -9.49 18.85
C ALA A 259 -10.49 -8.38 17.84
N MET A 260 -10.12 -8.54 16.57
CA MET A 260 -10.46 -7.59 15.51
C MET A 260 -11.97 -7.49 15.31
N ILE A 261 -12.69 -8.61 15.29
CA ILE A 261 -14.17 -8.62 15.19
C ILE A 261 -14.80 -7.89 16.39
N ASN A 262 -14.32 -8.12 17.61
CA ASN A 262 -14.79 -7.44 18.82
C ASN A 262 -14.46 -5.93 18.82
N MET A 263 -13.60 -5.46 17.92
CA MET A 263 -13.27 -4.06 17.68
C MET A 263 -13.99 -3.48 16.45
N ASP A 264 -14.98 -4.19 15.90
CA ASP A 264 -15.73 -3.82 14.69
C ASP A 264 -14.86 -3.76 13.41
N LEU A 265 -13.75 -4.51 13.37
CA LEU A 265 -12.80 -4.59 12.24
C LEU A 265 -13.03 -5.85 11.38
N ALA A 266 -14.28 -6.15 11.06
CA ALA A 266 -14.65 -7.40 10.40
C ALA A 266 -14.04 -7.55 8.99
N ASP A 267 -13.88 -6.45 8.25
CA ASP A 267 -13.28 -6.49 6.91
C ASP A 267 -11.77 -6.73 6.96
N GLU A 268 -11.08 -6.08 7.90
CA GLU A 268 -9.65 -6.26 8.13
C GLU A 268 -9.36 -7.67 8.64
N ALA A 269 -10.19 -8.18 9.56
CA ALA A 269 -10.10 -9.55 10.04
C ALA A 269 -10.28 -10.56 8.89
N LYS A 270 -11.25 -10.31 8.01
CA LYS A 270 -11.47 -11.16 6.84
C LYS A 270 -10.26 -11.16 5.91
N ARG A 271 -9.69 -9.99 5.60
CA ARG A 271 -8.47 -9.90 4.78
C ARG A 271 -7.32 -10.67 5.41
N LEU A 272 -7.11 -10.51 6.71
CA LEU A 272 -6.09 -11.25 7.45
C LEU A 272 -6.30 -12.77 7.40
N SER A 273 -7.55 -13.23 7.48
CA SER A 273 -7.88 -14.66 7.44
C SER A 273 -7.70 -15.30 6.07
N GLU A 274 -7.68 -14.51 4.99
CA GLU A 274 -7.43 -14.99 3.63
C GLU A 274 -5.92 -15.05 3.30
N ASP A 275 -5.05 -14.53 4.17
CA ASP A 275 -3.60 -14.45 4.00
C ASP A 275 -2.83 -15.68 4.56
N ILE A 276 -3.55 -16.70 5.07
CA ILE A 276 -2.99 -17.96 5.65
C ILE A 276 -3.51 -19.20 4.92
#